data_AF-A0A4S8PJ62-F1
#
_entry.id   AF-A0A4S8PJ62-F1
#
_cell.length_a   1.000
_cell.length_b   1.000
_cell.length_c   1.000
_cell.angle_alpha   90.00
_cell.angle_beta   90.00
_cell.angle_gamma   90.00
#
_symmetry.space_group_name_H-M   'P 1'
#
loop_
_entity.id
_entity.type
_entity.pdbx_description
1 polymer ?
#
loop_
_entity_poly.entity_id
_entity_poly.type
_entity_poly.pdbx_seq_one_letter_code
_entity_poly.pdbx_strand_id
1 'polypeptide(L)'
;MAATKKTIAKSAEEDEEEAKKVTKLRKRLGEARQVHAIADDPYLKVVELDRFRSSITGALWFFLSVGLAYTTVGVHDFIAEGLTVADPMWWGAWAVEPALAGMLITVLRWEAAMLMRGIRIESRWVSFTKWALLGSTMAMNVLSALGTTKVELLLHIAFPALVFCLAEVMPVVMDRFALARAKVLAEIARLDATPAAKEPASAASPVRAPAAASAQSPVRVSSPVTVANLEADFDRAPAPVSPSLPPVAAATSAPTPPVTYSRPKLPAPTLAQLETRAATLAAAGRTITAADVQEVITLPASMADQTARYLAATHAA
;
A
#
# COMPACT_ATOMS: atom_id res chain seq x y z
N MET A 1 -21.21 61.10 -32.44
CA MET A 1 -21.63 60.41 -31.18
C MET A 1 -21.88 58.90 -31.33
N ALA A 2 -22.27 58.37 -32.51
CA ALA A 2 -22.53 56.93 -32.67
C ALA A 2 -21.28 56.03 -32.62
N ALA A 3 -20.12 56.49 -33.12
CA ALA A 3 -18.88 55.70 -33.14
C ALA A 3 -18.34 55.43 -31.72
N THR A 4 -18.36 56.42 -30.83
CA THR A 4 -17.91 56.29 -29.43
C THR A 4 -18.77 55.30 -28.64
N LYS A 5 -20.09 55.24 -28.91
CA LYS A 5 -21.01 54.33 -28.23
C LYS A 5 -20.76 52.86 -28.60
N LYS A 6 -20.35 52.60 -29.86
CA LYS A 6 -20.02 51.25 -30.36
C LYS A 6 -18.72 50.72 -29.77
N THR A 7 -17.72 51.58 -29.57
CA THR A 7 -16.45 51.18 -28.94
C THR A 7 -16.63 50.83 -27.46
N ILE A 8 -17.46 51.59 -26.73
CA ILE A 8 -17.76 51.34 -25.31
C ILE A 8 -18.55 50.03 -25.11
N ALA A 9 -19.49 49.73 -26.01
CA ALA A 9 -20.25 48.47 -25.95
C ALA A 9 -19.36 47.25 -26.20
N LYS A 10 -18.42 47.36 -27.15
CA LYS A 10 -17.48 46.27 -27.47
C LYS A 10 -16.50 46.00 -26.34
N SER A 11 -15.97 47.03 -25.69
CA SER A 11 -15.09 46.86 -24.52
C SER A 11 -15.81 46.22 -23.34
N ALA A 12 -17.08 46.58 -23.10
CA ALA A 12 -17.86 45.98 -22.02
C ALA A 12 -18.14 44.47 -22.25
N GLU A 13 -18.31 44.07 -23.50
CA GLU A 13 -18.54 42.67 -23.88
C GLU A 13 -17.25 41.82 -23.77
N GLU A 14 -16.09 42.41 -24.13
CA GLU A 14 -14.77 41.81 -23.94
C GLU A 14 -14.43 41.66 -22.44
N ASP A 15 -14.72 42.68 -21.62
CA ASP A 15 -14.53 42.64 -20.16
C ASP A 15 -15.44 41.57 -19.49
N GLU A 16 -16.67 41.40 -19.98
CA GLU A 16 -17.60 40.39 -19.47
C GLU A 16 -17.17 38.95 -19.85
N GLU A 17 -16.65 38.76 -21.06
CA GLU A 17 -16.05 37.49 -21.46
C GLU A 17 -14.80 37.15 -20.64
N GLU A 18 -13.94 38.14 -20.39
CA GLU A 18 -12.78 37.96 -19.52
C GLU A 18 -13.20 37.62 -18.08
N ALA A 19 -14.22 38.29 -17.53
CA ALA A 19 -14.77 37.97 -16.22
C ALA A 19 -15.32 36.52 -16.15
N LYS A 20 -16.01 36.06 -17.21
CA LYS A 20 -16.48 34.67 -17.33
C LYS A 20 -15.32 33.67 -17.41
N LYS A 21 -14.28 33.97 -18.20
CA LYS A 21 -13.06 33.16 -18.33
C LYS A 21 -12.31 33.05 -16.99
N VAL A 22 -12.14 34.17 -16.28
CA VAL A 22 -11.50 34.23 -14.96
C VAL A 22 -12.30 33.45 -13.91
N THR A 23 -13.63 33.56 -13.92
CA THR A 23 -14.50 32.80 -13.00
C THR A 23 -14.37 31.30 -13.21
N LYS A 24 -14.34 30.86 -14.49
CA LYS A 24 -14.11 29.46 -14.85
C LYS A 24 -12.73 28.96 -14.42
N LEU A 25 -11.69 29.79 -14.57
CA LEU A 25 -10.34 29.45 -14.14
C LEU A 25 -10.23 29.34 -12.62
N ARG A 26 -10.84 30.27 -11.85
CA ARG A 26 -10.90 30.21 -10.39
C ARG A 26 -11.61 28.93 -9.91
N LYS A 27 -12.71 28.56 -10.55
CA LYS A 27 -13.42 27.30 -10.24
C LYS A 27 -12.51 26.08 -10.45
N ARG A 28 -11.86 25.98 -11.61
CA ARG A 28 -10.90 24.90 -11.92
C ARG A 28 -9.71 24.86 -10.96
N LEU A 29 -9.21 26.01 -10.54
CA LEU A 29 -8.13 26.10 -9.56
C LEU A 29 -8.59 25.63 -8.18
N GLY A 30 -9.82 25.96 -7.78
CA GLY A 30 -10.43 25.45 -6.55
C GLY A 30 -10.59 23.93 -6.55
N GLU A 31 -11.11 23.38 -7.66
CA GLU A 31 -11.22 21.92 -7.86
C GLU A 31 -9.84 21.25 -7.82
N ALA A 32 -8.85 21.79 -8.52
CA ALA A 32 -7.48 21.27 -8.50
C ALA A 32 -6.85 21.29 -7.10
N ARG A 33 -7.08 22.37 -6.33
CA ARG A 33 -6.62 22.45 -4.93
C ARG A 33 -7.32 21.44 -4.03
N GLN A 34 -8.60 21.20 -4.23
CA GLN A 34 -9.35 20.21 -3.47
C GLN A 34 -8.87 18.80 -3.79
N VAL A 35 -8.61 18.50 -5.06
CA VAL A 35 -8.02 17.22 -5.47
C VAL A 35 -6.61 17.05 -4.89
N HIS A 36 -5.77 18.10 -4.92
CA HIS A 36 -4.46 18.07 -4.30
C HIS A 36 -4.53 17.86 -2.78
N ALA A 37 -5.45 18.54 -2.10
CA ALA A 37 -5.64 18.38 -0.66
C ALA A 37 -6.09 16.95 -0.29
N ILE A 38 -6.91 16.31 -1.12
CA ILE A 38 -7.29 14.90 -0.94
C ILE A 38 -6.11 13.99 -1.27
N ALA A 39 -5.37 14.23 -2.36
CA ALA A 39 -4.23 13.42 -2.77
C ALA A 39 -3.04 13.50 -1.80
N ASP A 40 -2.89 14.62 -1.10
CA ASP A 40 -1.84 14.83 -0.09
C ASP A 40 -2.17 14.14 1.26
N ASP A 41 -3.34 13.51 1.40
CA ASP A 41 -3.71 12.76 2.60
C ASP A 41 -2.69 11.61 2.84
N PRO A 42 -1.94 11.65 3.95
CA PRO A 42 -0.93 10.63 4.24
C PRO A 42 -1.54 9.24 4.48
N TYR A 43 -2.83 9.14 4.82
CA TYR A 43 -3.53 7.85 4.90
C TYR A 43 -3.72 7.20 3.53
N LEU A 44 -3.84 7.97 2.44
CA LEU A 44 -3.85 7.40 1.09
C LEU A 44 -2.53 6.72 0.75
N LYS A 45 -1.39 7.27 1.20
CA LYS A 45 -0.07 6.63 1.03
C LYS A 45 -0.01 5.26 1.71
N VAL A 46 -0.65 5.11 2.87
CA VAL A 46 -0.75 3.80 3.55
C VAL A 46 -1.58 2.82 2.72
N VAL A 47 -2.72 3.25 2.18
CA VAL A 47 -3.59 2.40 1.35
C VAL A 47 -2.89 1.99 0.05
N GLU A 48 -2.19 2.92 -0.61
CA GLU A 48 -1.40 2.64 -1.80
C GLU A 48 -0.28 1.64 -1.51
N LEU A 49 0.43 1.81 -0.39
CA LEU A 49 1.47 0.89 0.05
C LEU A 49 0.89 -0.51 0.34
N ASP A 50 -0.26 -0.59 1.01
CA ASP A 50 -0.93 -1.86 1.29
C ASP A 50 -1.43 -2.55 0.01
N ARG A 51 -1.97 -1.80 -0.96
CA ARG A 51 -2.39 -2.34 -2.26
C ARG A 51 -1.18 -2.79 -3.09
N PHE A 52 -0.11 -2.02 -3.09
CA PHE A 52 1.13 -2.37 -3.78
C PHE A 52 1.77 -3.62 -3.18
N ARG A 53 1.80 -3.73 -1.84
CA ARG A 53 2.22 -4.94 -1.12
C ARG A 53 1.39 -6.15 -1.55
N SER A 54 0.06 -6.04 -1.52
CA SER A 54 -0.82 -7.14 -1.96
C SER A 54 -0.59 -7.53 -3.42
N SER A 55 -0.40 -6.55 -4.32
CA SER A 55 -0.10 -6.80 -5.73
C SER A 55 1.22 -7.54 -5.92
N ILE A 56 2.30 -7.08 -5.28
CA ILE A 56 3.62 -7.72 -5.36
C ILE A 56 3.58 -9.12 -4.76
N THR A 57 2.92 -9.27 -3.62
CA THR A 57 2.75 -10.58 -2.96
C THR A 57 2.03 -11.55 -3.90
N GLY A 58 0.93 -11.11 -4.51
CA GLY A 58 0.19 -11.93 -5.48
C GLY A 58 1.05 -12.32 -6.69
N ALA A 59 1.83 -11.39 -7.25
CA ALA A 59 2.72 -11.67 -8.37
C ALA A 59 3.84 -12.64 -8.00
N LEU A 60 4.46 -12.49 -6.83
CA LEU A 60 5.46 -13.42 -6.29
C LEU A 60 4.89 -14.82 -6.14
N TRP A 61 3.70 -14.96 -5.55
CA TRP A 61 3.03 -16.25 -5.41
C TRP A 61 2.67 -16.87 -6.76
N PHE A 62 2.24 -16.06 -7.73
CA PHE A 62 1.97 -16.52 -9.08
C PHE A 62 3.23 -17.09 -9.74
N PHE A 63 4.33 -16.34 -9.78
CA PHE A 63 5.58 -16.81 -10.37
C PHE A 63 6.19 -17.99 -9.62
N LEU A 64 6.08 -18.00 -8.28
CA LEU A 64 6.51 -19.14 -7.46
C LEU A 64 5.71 -20.40 -7.83
N SER A 65 4.39 -20.29 -7.99
CA SER A 65 3.53 -21.43 -8.35
C SER A 65 3.82 -21.94 -9.75
N VAL A 66 4.04 -21.04 -10.72
CA VAL A 66 4.41 -21.41 -12.09
C VAL A 66 5.78 -22.10 -12.12
N GLY A 67 6.77 -21.55 -11.43
CA GLY A 67 8.09 -22.16 -11.33
C GLY A 67 8.03 -23.53 -10.64
N LEU A 68 7.24 -23.67 -9.58
CA LEU A 68 7.04 -24.95 -8.89
C LEU A 68 6.33 -25.98 -9.77
N ALA A 69 5.35 -25.57 -10.58
CA ALA A 69 4.71 -26.47 -11.54
C ALA A 69 5.73 -26.98 -12.56
N TYR A 70 6.61 -26.11 -13.07
CA TYR A 70 7.69 -26.51 -13.99
C TYR A 70 8.66 -27.51 -13.33
N THR A 71 9.11 -27.25 -12.10
CA THR A 71 10.01 -28.19 -11.41
C THR A 71 9.31 -29.50 -11.06
N THR A 72 8.01 -29.47 -10.78
CA THR A 72 7.22 -30.67 -10.52
C THR A 72 7.17 -31.58 -11.76
N VAL A 73 7.08 -31.02 -12.97
CA VAL A 73 7.14 -31.80 -14.21
C VAL A 73 8.49 -32.51 -14.34
N GLY A 74 9.61 -31.80 -14.13
CA GLY A 74 10.94 -32.41 -14.24
C GLY A 74 11.19 -33.52 -13.22
N VAL A 75 10.77 -33.32 -11.97
CA VAL A 75 10.84 -34.37 -10.92
C VAL A 75 9.89 -35.52 -11.23
N HIS A 76 8.69 -35.23 -11.72
CA HIS A 76 7.74 -36.25 -12.14
C HIS A 76 8.33 -37.13 -13.25
N ASP A 77 8.92 -36.54 -14.28
CA ASP A 77 9.51 -37.29 -15.40
C ASP A 77 10.65 -38.23 -14.93
N PHE A 78 11.43 -37.81 -13.94
CA PHE A 78 12.45 -38.66 -13.32
C PHE A 78 11.86 -39.82 -12.51
N ILE A 79 10.87 -39.55 -11.66
CA ILE A 79 10.29 -40.58 -10.76
C ILE A 79 9.36 -41.53 -11.53
N ALA A 80 8.66 -41.01 -12.53
CA ALA A 80 7.72 -41.74 -13.36
C ALA A 80 8.39 -42.45 -14.54
N GLU A 81 9.72 -42.43 -14.65
CA GLU A 81 10.45 -43.12 -15.70
C GLU A 81 10.09 -44.62 -15.71
N GLY A 82 9.56 -45.10 -16.83
CA GLY A 82 9.10 -46.48 -17.00
C GLY A 82 7.74 -46.82 -16.35
N LEU A 83 7.07 -45.85 -15.73
CA LEU A 83 5.71 -46.01 -15.19
C LEU A 83 4.65 -45.55 -16.21
N THR A 84 3.46 -46.11 -16.10
CA THR A 84 2.31 -45.75 -16.94
C THR A 84 1.25 -45.00 -16.13
N VAL A 85 0.32 -44.32 -16.82
CA VAL A 85 -0.78 -43.58 -16.18
C VAL A 85 -1.72 -44.49 -15.35
N ALA A 86 -1.68 -45.81 -15.58
CA ALA A 86 -2.43 -46.80 -14.80
C ALA A 86 -1.78 -47.09 -13.43
N ASP A 87 -0.51 -46.76 -13.25
CA ASP A 87 0.23 -47.05 -12.03
C ASP A 87 -0.05 -45.97 -10.96
N PRO A 88 -0.46 -46.35 -9.73
CA PRO A 88 -0.69 -45.38 -8.66
C PRO A 88 0.54 -44.53 -8.33
N MET A 89 1.74 -45.08 -8.53
CA MET A 89 3.01 -44.39 -8.29
C MET A 89 3.23 -43.23 -9.29
N TRP A 90 2.70 -43.33 -10.52
CA TRP A 90 2.75 -42.25 -11.51
C TRP A 90 2.02 -41.01 -10.98
N TRP A 91 0.83 -41.20 -10.39
CA TRP A 91 0.09 -40.13 -9.73
C TRP A 91 0.79 -39.62 -8.47
N GLY A 92 1.42 -40.51 -7.71
CA GLY A 92 2.19 -40.16 -6.51
C GLY A 92 3.37 -39.22 -6.79
N ALA A 93 4.02 -39.35 -7.96
CA ALA A 93 5.16 -38.53 -8.35
C ALA A 93 4.83 -37.02 -8.39
N TRP A 94 3.59 -36.65 -8.74
CA TRP A 94 3.13 -35.25 -8.74
C TRP A 94 3.16 -34.58 -7.36
N ALA A 95 3.10 -35.35 -6.26
CA ALA A 95 3.05 -34.81 -4.91
C ALA A 95 4.46 -34.62 -4.28
N VAL A 96 5.49 -35.28 -4.83
CA VAL A 96 6.83 -35.33 -4.22
C VAL A 96 7.46 -33.94 -4.18
N GLU A 97 7.51 -33.26 -5.32
CA GLU A 97 8.11 -31.94 -5.42
C GLU A 97 7.35 -30.87 -4.62
N PRO A 98 6.00 -30.74 -4.72
CA PRO A 98 5.25 -29.82 -3.86
C PRO A 98 5.45 -30.07 -2.36
N ALA A 99 5.63 -31.33 -1.94
CA ALA A 99 5.91 -31.66 -0.54
C ALA A 99 7.30 -31.15 -0.11
N LEU A 100 8.34 -31.38 -0.92
CA LEU A 100 9.70 -30.88 -0.64
C LEU A 100 9.75 -29.35 -0.64
N ALA A 101 9.17 -28.71 -1.66
CA ALA A 101 9.09 -27.26 -1.75
C ALA A 101 8.27 -26.67 -0.60
N GLY A 102 7.15 -27.30 -0.23
CA GLY A 102 6.32 -26.89 0.92
C GLY A 102 7.09 -26.94 2.24
N MET A 103 7.87 -28.00 2.46
CA MET A 103 8.78 -28.10 3.62
C MET A 103 9.84 -26.99 3.60
N LEU A 104 10.46 -26.74 2.45
CA LEU A 104 11.47 -25.69 2.30
C LEU A 104 10.88 -24.30 2.57
N ILE A 105 9.79 -23.94 1.90
CA ILE A 105 9.07 -22.67 2.10
C ILE A 105 8.66 -22.49 3.56
N THR A 106 8.25 -23.56 4.24
CA THR A 106 7.89 -23.51 5.67
C THR A 106 9.10 -23.14 6.53
N VAL A 107 10.26 -23.76 6.28
CA VAL A 107 11.51 -23.44 6.99
C VAL A 107 11.95 -22.01 6.72
N LEU A 108 11.95 -21.56 5.46
CA LEU A 108 12.31 -20.20 5.08
C LEU A 108 11.38 -19.17 5.73
N ARG A 109 10.06 -19.42 5.68
CA ARG A 109 9.04 -18.57 6.29
C ARG A 109 9.21 -18.48 7.81
N TRP A 110 9.49 -19.60 8.47
CA TRP A 110 9.71 -19.62 9.92
C TRP A 110 10.95 -18.82 10.32
N GLU A 111 12.08 -19.03 9.64
CA GLU A 111 13.32 -18.31 9.93
C GLU A 111 13.16 -16.82 9.71
N ALA A 112 12.53 -16.40 8.61
CA ALA A 112 12.24 -15.00 8.39
C ALA A 112 11.32 -14.41 9.46
N ALA A 113 10.32 -15.16 9.92
CA ALA A 113 9.46 -14.73 11.02
C ALA A 113 10.22 -14.61 12.36
N MET A 114 11.31 -15.36 12.57
CA MET A 114 12.19 -15.18 13.72
C MET A 114 13.12 -13.98 13.55
N LEU A 115 13.66 -13.76 12.34
CA LEU A 115 14.47 -12.59 12.01
C LEU A 115 13.70 -11.28 12.21
N MET A 116 12.43 -11.23 11.81
CA MET A 116 11.54 -10.09 12.07
C MET A 116 11.34 -9.79 13.56
N ARG A 117 11.56 -10.78 14.43
CA ARG A 117 11.51 -10.61 15.90
C ARG A 117 12.88 -10.32 16.50
N GLY A 118 13.90 -10.09 15.67
CA GLY A 118 15.29 -9.86 16.09
C GLY A 118 16.02 -11.14 16.53
N ILE A 119 15.44 -12.32 16.30
CA ILE A 119 16.03 -13.59 16.69
C ILE A 119 16.79 -14.15 15.48
N ARG A 120 18.12 -14.10 15.55
CA ARG A 120 18.98 -14.76 14.54
C ARG A 120 19.07 -16.24 14.82
N ILE A 121 18.85 -17.05 13.79
CA ILE A 121 18.94 -18.50 13.88
C ILE A 121 20.25 -18.96 13.27
N GLU A 122 21.26 -19.18 14.11
CA GLU A 122 22.55 -19.70 13.70
C GLU A 122 22.63 -21.20 14.00
N SER A 123 21.82 -21.99 13.30
CA SER A 123 21.79 -23.45 13.46
C SER A 123 22.25 -24.16 12.20
N ARG A 124 23.33 -24.95 12.32
CA ARG A 124 23.86 -25.77 11.22
C ARG A 124 22.83 -26.78 10.69
N TRP A 125 21.92 -27.26 11.54
CA TRP A 125 20.84 -28.17 11.14
C TRP A 125 19.79 -27.49 10.24
N VAL A 126 19.51 -26.21 10.47
CA VAL A 126 18.60 -25.43 9.62
C VAL A 126 19.23 -25.24 8.24
N SER A 127 20.49 -24.77 8.20
CA SER A 127 21.23 -24.62 6.94
C SER A 127 21.33 -25.95 6.19
N PHE A 128 21.67 -27.03 6.89
CA PHE A 128 21.72 -28.37 6.30
C PHE A 128 20.37 -28.80 5.73
N THR A 129 19.27 -28.59 6.47
CA THR A 129 17.92 -28.95 5.99
C THR A 129 17.55 -28.18 4.72
N LYS A 130 17.85 -26.88 4.66
CA LYS A 130 17.63 -26.08 3.44
C LYS A 130 18.42 -26.61 2.26
N TRP A 131 19.72 -26.87 2.46
CA TRP A 131 20.59 -27.39 1.41
C TRP A 131 20.22 -28.81 0.99
N ALA A 132 19.74 -29.65 1.92
CA ALA A 132 19.27 -30.99 1.63
C ALA A 132 17.98 -30.96 0.79
N LEU A 133 16.99 -30.15 1.17
CA LEU A 133 15.75 -29.98 0.41
C LEU A 133 16.02 -29.38 -0.98
N LEU A 134 16.78 -28.30 -1.04
CA LEU A 134 17.15 -27.64 -2.30
C LEU A 134 17.98 -28.56 -3.19
N GLY A 135 18.98 -29.22 -2.61
CA GLY A 135 19.85 -30.16 -3.30
C GLY A 135 19.10 -31.36 -3.85
N SER A 136 18.10 -31.88 -3.11
CA SER A 136 17.28 -33.00 -3.57
C SER A 136 16.44 -32.63 -4.78
N THR A 137 15.69 -31.52 -4.73
CA THR A 137 14.89 -31.03 -5.86
C THR A 137 15.78 -30.72 -7.07
N MET A 138 16.88 -30.02 -6.85
CA MET A 138 17.83 -29.68 -7.91
C MET A 138 18.42 -30.94 -8.54
N ALA A 139 18.84 -31.93 -7.74
CA ALA A 139 19.42 -33.16 -8.24
C ALA A 139 18.42 -33.92 -9.12
N MET A 140 17.17 -34.10 -8.66
CA MET A 140 16.14 -34.79 -9.45
C MET A 140 15.87 -34.09 -10.79
N ASN A 141 15.75 -32.76 -10.79
CA ASN A 141 15.55 -31.99 -12.02
C ASN A 141 16.75 -32.01 -12.97
N VAL A 142 17.97 -32.03 -12.44
CA VAL A 142 19.17 -32.11 -13.28
C VAL A 142 19.33 -33.51 -13.84
N LEU A 143 19.06 -34.54 -13.04
CA LEU A 143 19.11 -35.94 -13.44
C LEU A 143 18.10 -36.23 -14.56
N SER A 144 16.88 -35.67 -14.49
CA SER A 144 15.87 -35.81 -15.55
C SER A 144 16.33 -35.23 -16.89
N ALA A 145 17.17 -34.19 -16.85
CA ALA A 145 17.69 -33.51 -18.03
C ALA A 145 19.03 -34.07 -18.54
N LEU A 146 19.57 -35.12 -17.93
CA LEU A 146 20.82 -35.72 -18.40
C LEU A 146 20.64 -36.34 -19.79
N GLY A 147 21.57 -36.05 -20.70
CA GLY A 147 21.50 -36.49 -22.09
C GLY A 147 20.70 -35.56 -23.02
N THR A 148 20.12 -34.48 -22.49
CA THR A 148 19.44 -33.44 -23.29
C THR A 148 20.40 -32.37 -23.83
N THR A 149 19.87 -31.38 -24.53
CA THR A 149 20.67 -30.25 -25.02
C THR A 149 21.21 -29.38 -23.87
N LYS A 150 22.32 -28.67 -24.09
CA LYS A 150 22.89 -27.75 -23.07
C LYS A 150 21.90 -26.68 -22.62
N VAL A 151 21.02 -26.22 -23.52
CA VAL A 151 20.00 -25.21 -23.22
C VAL A 151 18.95 -25.77 -22.26
N GLU A 152 18.50 -27.00 -22.51
CA GLU A 152 17.51 -27.70 -21.70
C GLU A 152 18.06 -28.05 -20.32
N LEU A 153 19.29 -28.55 -20.25
CA LEU A 153 20.00 -28.77 -18.98
C LEU A 153 20.12 -27.47 -18.17
N LEU A 154 20.48 -26.36 -18.82
CA LEU A 154 20.59 -25.06 -18.16
C LEU A 154 19.23 -24.59 -17.63
N LEU A 155 18.14 -24.87 -18.36
CA LEU A 155 16.78 -24.53 -17.95
C LEU A 155 16.35 -25.28 -16.68
N HIS A 156 16.70 -26.57 -16.59
CA HIS A 156 16.44 -27.41 -15.42
C HIS A 156 17.26 -27.04 -14.17
N ILE A 157 18.33 -26.25 -14.33
CA ILE A 157 19.08 -25.66 -13.21
C ILE A 157 18.55 -24.27 -12.86
N ALA A 158 18.33 -23.44 -13.89
CA ALA A 158 17.98 -22.03 -13.72
C ALA A 158 16.61 -21.84 -13.07
N PHE A 159 15.60 -22.63 -13.44
CA PHE A 159 14.26 -22.50 -12.86
C PHE A 159 14.22 -22.85 -11.36
N PRO A 160 14.73 -24.01 -10.89
CA PRO A 160 14.80 -24.29 -9.45
C PRO A 160 15.55 -23.22 -8.66
N ALA A 161 16.69 -22.75 -9.19
CA ALA A 161 17.46 -21.68 -8.56
C ALA A 161 16.65 -20.38 -8.44
N LEU A 162 15.92 -20.01 -9.50
CA LEU A 162 15.09 -18.81 -9.51
C LEU A 162 13.91 -18.92 -8.52
N VAL A 163 13.23 -20.07 -8.47
CA VAL A 163 12.14 -20.35 -7.52
C VAL A 163 12.63 -20.24 -6.09
N PHE A 164 13.81 -20.79 -5.80
CA PHE A 164 14.44 -20.68 -4.49
C PHE A 164 14.75 -19.22 -4.12
N CYS A 165 15.37 -18.47 -5.03
CA CYS A 165 15.62 -17.04 -4.82
C CYS A 165 14.32 -16.26 -4.58
N LEU A 166 13.24 -16.56 -5.32
CA LEU A 166 11.92 -15.94 -5.11
C LEU A 166 11.36 -16.25 -3.71
N ALA A 167 11.49 -17.50 -3.26
CA ALA A 167 11.03 -17.93 -1.94
C ALA A 167 11.79 -17.22 -0.81
N GLU A 168 13.10 -16.97 -0.98
CA GLU A 168 13.94 -16.26 -0.02
C GLU A 168 13.67 -14.75 0.02
N VAL A 169 13.31 -14.16 -1.13
CA VAL A 169 13.05 -12.72 -1.23
C VAL A 169 11.71 -12.33 -0.61
N MET A 170 10.71 -13.21 -0.63
CA MET A 170 9.36 -12.89 -0.17
C MET A 170 9.32 -12.33 1.27
N PRO A 171 9.98 -12.95 2.28
CA PRO A 171 9.94 -12.41 3.63
C PRO A 171 10.69 -11.09 3.80
N VAL A 172 11.79 -10.90 3.07
CA VAL A 172 12.52 -9.63 3.04
C VAL A 172 11.62 -8.51 2.50
N VAL A 173 10.86 -8.78 1.44
CA VAL A 173 9.90 -7.84 0.89
C VAL A 173 8.81 -7.50 1.92
N MET A 174 8.29 -8.49 2.66
CA MET A 174 7.30 -8.24 3.72
C MET A 174 7.83 -7.34 4.83
N ASP A 175 9.07 -7.57 5.26
CA ASP A 175 9.74 -6.76 6.27
C ASP A 175 9.92 -5.30 5.82
N ARG A 176 10.40 -5.09 4.59
CA ARG A 176 10.56 -3.74 4.03
C ARG A 176 9.22 -3.00 3.90
N PHE A 177 8.15 -3.69 3.53
CA PHE A 177 6.81 -3.10 3.53
C PHE A 177 6.32 -2.75 4.94
N ALA A 178 6.56 -3.62 5.93
CA ALA A 178 6.19 -3.36 7.32
C ALA A 178 6.93 -2.14 7.88
N LEU A 179 8.24 -2.04 7.61
CA LEU A 179 9.06 -0.89 7.98
C LEU A 179 8.61 0.40 7.28
N ALA A 180 8.33 0.35 5.97
CA ALA A 180 7.82 1.50 5.23
C ALA A 180 6.47 1.99 5.80
N ARG A 181 5.56 1.07 6.11
CA ARG A 181 4.26 1.38 6.72
C ARG A 181 4.44 2.02 8.10
N ALA A 182 5.33 1.48 8.93
CA ALA A 182 5.62 2.03 10.25
C ALA A 182 6.20 3.45 10.17
N LYS A 183 7.09 3.72 9.20
CA LYS A 183 7.64 5.07 8.95
C LYS A 183 6.54 6.07 8.58
N VAL A 184 5.62 5.70 7.68
CA VAL A 184 4.50 6.58 7.27
C VAL A 184 3.56 6.86 8.45
N LEU A 185 3.21 5.85 9.24
CA LEU A 185 2.35 6.03 10.41
C LEU A 185 3.02 6.88 11.50
N ALA A 186 4.34 6.74 11.70
CA ALA A 186 5.08 7.58 12.63
C ALA A 186 5.10 9.05 12.18
N GLU A 187 5.18 9.31 10.87
CA GLU A 187 5.10 10.67 10.32
C GLU A 187 3.69 11.26 10.49
N ILE A 188 2.64 10.48 10.24
CA ILE A 188 1.26 10.90 10.52
C ILE A 188 1.10 11.28 11.99
N ALA A 189 1.56 10.40 12.90
CA ALA A 189 1.49 10.68 14.34
C ALA A 189 2.26 11.95 14.74
N ARG A 190 3.37 12.28 14.07
CA ARG A 190 4.12 13.54 14.29
C ARG A 190 3.34 14.78 13.80
N LEU A 191 2.72 14.68 12.62
CA LEU A 191 1.88 15.75 12.08
C LEU A 191 0.66 16.00 12.98
N ASP A 192 0.01 14.93 13.44
CA ASP A 192 -1.16 14.99 14.34
C ASP A 192 -0.78 15.48 15.75
N ALA A 193 0.43 15.14 16.23
CA ALA A 193 0.98 15.62 17.50
C ALA A 193 1.39 17.11 17.47
N THR A 194 1.15 17.82 16.36
CA THR A 194 1.32 19.28 16.28
C THR A 194 -0.02 20.02 16.45
N PRO A 195 -0.53 20.23 17.69
CA PRO A 195 -1.46 21.33 17.97
C PRO A 195 -0.82 22.47 18.79
N ALA A 196 -1.06 23.70 18.35
CA ALA A 196 -1.14 24.92 19.18
C ALA A 196 0.13 25.54 19.82
N ALA A 197 1.27 25.58 19.13
CA ALA A 197 2.33 26.55 19.47
C ALA A 197 2.12 27.89 18.75
N LYS A 198 0.94 28.53 18.95
CA LYS A 198 0.76 29.95 18.58
C LYS A 198 -0.36 30.61 19.40
N GLU A 199 -0.01 31.07 20.59
CA GLU A 199 -0.43 32.37 21.11
C GLU A 199 0.77 33.05 21.82
N PRO A 200 0.81 34.41 21.85
CA PRO A 200 2.04 35.18 21.90
C PRO A 200 2.28 35.91 23.23
N ALA A 201 3.48 36.48 23.33
CA ALA A 201 3.91 37.56 24.23
C ALA A 201 4.30 37.18 25.68
N SER A 202 5.59 37.25 25.98
CA SER A 202 6.10 38.39 26.77
C SER A 202 7.63 38.51 26.67
N ALA A 203 8.03 39.64 26.08
CA ALA A 203 9.27 40.38 26.21
C ALA A 203 10.41 39.80 27.07
N ALA A 204 11.56 39.55 26.43
CA ALA A 204 12.83 40.14 26.87
C ALA A 204 13.92 39.96 25.80
N SER A 205 14.27 41.06 25.16
CA SER A 205 15.63 41.38 24.68
C SER A 205 15.75 42.89 24.87
N PRO A 206 16.92 43.46 25.22
CA PRO A 206 18.19 43.14 24.54
C PRO A 206 19.46 43.21 25.42
N VAL A 207 20.58 42.66 24.94
CA VAL A 207 21.87 43.40 24.82
C VAL A 207 22.70 42.74 23.70
N ARG A 208 23.34 43.59 22.90
CA ARG A 208 23.95 43.33 21.59
C ARG A 208 25.49 43.53 21.65
N ALA A 209 26.22 42.52 21.15
CA ALA A 209 27.44 42.55 20.29
C ALA A 209 28.78 43.12 20.86
N PRO A 210 29.94 43.08 20.13
CA PRO A 210 30.23 42.55 18.78
C PRO A 210 31.59 41.80 18.53
N ALA A 211 31.73 41.31 17.28
CA ALA A 211 32.95 41.08 16.46
C ALA A 211 33.81 39.80 16.73
N ALA A 212 34.33 39.05 15.74
CA ALA A 212 34.83 39.44 14.41
C ALA A 212 34.80 38.32 13.34
N ALA A 213 34.83 38.77 12.08
CA ALA A 213 35.19 38.16 10.79
C ALA A 213 36.52 37.33 10.84
N SER A 214 36.93 36.41 9.94
CA SER A 214 36.63 36.01 8.55
C SER A 214 37.35 34.67 8.28
N ALA A 215 36.89 33.85 7.31
CA ALA A 215 37.68 33.27 6.20
C ALA A 215 37.00 32.04 5.55
N GLN A 216 37.01 32.02 4.22
CA GLN A 216 36.40 31.01 3.34
C GLN A 216 37.43 29.93 2.92
N SER A 217 36.93 28.69 2.79
CA SER A 217 37.17 27.62 1.78
C SER A 217 38.61 27.16 1.41
N PRO A 218 38.82 25.84 1.11
CA PRO A 218 38.47 25.34 -0.22
C PRO A 218 37.79 23.97 -0.29
N VAL A 219 37.07 23.81 -1.40
CA VAL A 219 36.45 22.60 -1.95
C VAL A 219 37.47 21.47 -2.13
N ARG A 220 37.10 20.26 -1.71
CA ARG A 220 37.83 19.03 -2.05
C ARG A 220 36.94 18.14 -2.93
N VAL A 221 37.39 17.91 -4.15
CA VAL A 221 36.84 16.94 -5.12
C VAL A 221 37.63 15.64 -4.95
N SER A 222 36.96 14.49 -4.80
CA SER A 222 37.41 13.14 -5.26
C SER A 222 36.36 12.05 -4.99
N SER A 223 35.94 11.40 -6.08
CA SER A 223 35.46 10.02 -6.43
C SER A 223 35.47 8.87 -5.39
N PRO A 224 34.95 7.64 -5.69
CA PRO A 224 33.94 7.18 -6.66
C PRO A 224 32.72 6.51 -5.98
N VAL A 225 31.69 6.19 -6.76
CA VAL A 225 30.42 5.57 -6.30
C VAL A 225 30.61 4.08 -6.00
N THR A 226 30.42 3.70 -4.72
CA THR A 226 30.28 2.31 -4.27
C THR A 226 28.83 2.05 -3.85
N VAL A 227 28.35 0.82 -4.03
CA VAL A 227 26.95 0.36 -3.84
C VAL A 227 26.40 0.59 -2.41
N ALA A 228 27.24 0.96 -1.46
CA ALA A 228 26.84 1.40 -0.11
C ALA A 228 26.17 2.80 -0.07
N ASN A 229 26.29 3.61 -1.12
CA ASN A 229 25.69 4.96 -1.15
C ASN A 229 24.20 4.99 -1.51
N LEU A 230 23.59 3.85 -1.90
CA LEU A 230 22.16 3.81 -2.21
C LEU A 230 21.29 3.73 -0.93
N GLU A 231 21.82 3.17 0.17
CA GLU A 231 21.13 3.16 1.47
C GLU A 231 21.17 4.52 2.17
N ALA A 232 22.19 5.34 1.92
CA ALA A 232 22.34 6.67 2.52
C ALA A 232 21.47 7.77 1.87
N ASP A 233 21.00 7.56 0.63
CA ASP A 233 20.22 8.56 -0.11
C ASP A 233 18.72 8.52 0.22
N PHE A 234 18.24 7.43 0.84
CA PHE A 234 16.85 7.28 1.28
C PHE A 234 16.54 7.85 2.68
N ASP A 235 17.58 8.13 3.49
CA ASP A 235 17.44 8.77 4.81
C ASP A 235 17.71 10.29 4.76
N ARG A 236 17.96 10.85 3.57
CA ARG A 236 18.08 12.29 3.38
C ARG A 236 16.69 12.92 3.36
N ALA A 237 16.33 13.58 4.47
CA ALA A 237 15.13 14.42 4.55
C ALA A 237 15.10 15.46 3.41
N PRO A 238 13.97 15.65 2.70
CA PRO A 238 13.86 16.69 1.70
C PRO A 238 14.00 18.06 2.37
N ALA A 239 14.83 18.92 1.80
CA ALA A 239 14.95 20.30 2.25
C ALA A 239 13.59 21.01 2.16
N PRO A 240 13.17 21.79 3.17
CA PRO A 240 11.89 22.48 3.14
C PRO A 240 11.93 23.60 2.10
N VAL A 241 11.22 23.42 1.00
CA VAL A 241 10.91 24.50 0.05
C VAL A 241 9.72 25.29 0.60
N SER A 242 10.01 26.41 1.27
CA SER A 242 9.01 27.44 1.55
C SER A 242 8.91 28.42 0.39
N PRO A 243 7.71 28.61 -0.17
CA PRO A 243 7.30 29.93 -0.64
C PRO A 243 6.12 30.39 0.23
N SER A 244 6.40 31.30 1.16
CA SER A 244 5.36 32.02 1.90
C SER A 244 4.53 32.85 0.93
N LEU A 245 3.22 32.58 0.87
CA LEU A 245 2.21 33.47 0.29
C LEU A 245 1.28 34.00 1.41
N PRO A 246 0.75 35.23 1.27
CA PRO A 246 0.07 35.96 2.34
C PRO A 246 -1.29 35.35 2.75
N PRO A 247 -1.79 35.61 3.97
CA PRO A 247 -3.04 35.05 4.45
C PRO A 247 -4.23 35.76 3.83
N VAL A 248 -5.14 35.02 3.22
CA VAL A 248 -6.48 35.51 2.83
C VAL A 248 -7.47 35.06 3.90
N ALA A 249 -8.28 36.03 4.33
CA ALA A 249 -9.21 35.99 5.45
C ALA A 249 -10.18 34.80 5.45
N ALA A 250 -10.53 34.39 6.67
CA ALA A 250 -11.52 33.36 6.96
C ALA A 250 -12.87 33.69 6.29
N ALA A 251 -13.28 32.82 5.37
CA ALA A 251 -14.66 32.75 4.89
C ALA A 251 -15.34 31.54 5.54
N THR A 252 -16.29 31.88 6.41
CA THR A 252 -17.52 31.20 6.84
C THR A 252 -17.74 29.74 6.38
N SER A 253 -17.94 28.87 7.37
CA SER A 253 -18.59 27.55 7.39
C SER A 253 -19.05 27.00 6.02
N ALA A 254 -18.20 26.18 5.39
CA ALA A 254 -18.62 25.33 4.28
C ALA A 254 -19.37 24.08 4.80
N PRO A 255 -20.41 23.60 4.10
CA PRO A 255 -21.24 22.48 4.54
C PRO A 255 -20.46 21.15 4.50
N THR A 256 -20.66 20.34 5.53
CA THR A 256 -20.09 18.99 5.68
C THR A 256 -20.43 18.14 4.45
N PRO A 257 -19.45 17.47 3.81
CA PRO A 257 -19.73 16.55 2.71
C PRO A 257 -20.61 15.38 3.19
N PRO A 258 -21.46 14.81 2.32
CA PRO A 258 -22.30 13.68 2.69
C PRO A 258 -21.42 12.47 3.03
N VAL A 259 -21.58 11.95 4.24
CA VAL A 259 -20.87 10.75 4.70
C VAL A 259 -21.47 9.55 3.98
N THR A 260 -20.71 8.95 3.05
CA THR A 260 -21.12 7.72 2.38
C THR A 260 -20.85 6.53 3.29
N TYR A 261 -21.90 5.86 3.77
CA TYR A 261 -21.78 4.68 4.62
C TYR A 261 -21.67 3.40 3.78
N SER A 262 -20.71 2.53 4.10
CA SER A 262 -20.56 1.22 3.45
C SER A 262 -21.71 0.28 3.79
N ARG A 263 -22.25 -0.42 2.77
CA ARG A 263 -23.33 -1.39 2.94
C ARG A 263 -22.90 -2.54 3.89
N PRO A 264 -23.68 -2.85 4.94
CA PRO A 264 -23.39 -3.96 5.85
C PRO A 264 -23.38 -5.31 5.13
N LYS A 265 -22.42 -6.18 5.47
CA LYS A 265 -22.33 -7.56 4.96
C LYS A 265 -23.27 -8.49 5.74
N LEU A 266 -24.57 -8.30 5.56
CA LEU A 266 -25.62 -9.13 6.15
C LEU A 266 -26.27 -10.01 5.07
N PRO A 267 -26.75 -11.23 5.41
CA PRO A 267 -27.57 -12.03 4.50
C PRO A 267 -28.75 -11.22 3.93
N ALA A 268 -29.07 -11.42 2.65
CA ALA A 268 -30.16 -10.71 1.98
C ALA A 268 -31.51 -10.71 2.75
N PRO A 269 -32.00 -11.82 3.35
CA PRO A 269 -33.29 -11.80 4.03
C PRO A 269 -33.29 -10.97 5.31
N THR A 270 -32.16 -10.90 6.03
CA THR A 270 -32.06 -10.12 7.26
C THR A 270 -31.96 -8.63 6.99
N LEU A 271 -31.26 -8.25 5.92
CA LEU A 271 -31.17 -6.86 5.49
C LEU A 271 -32.54 -6.31 5.04
N ALA A 272 -33.34 -7.10 4.32
CA ALA A 272 -34.70 -6.72 3.92
C ALA A 272 -35.65 -6.47 5.11
N GLN A 273 -35.52 -7.28 6.18
CA GLN A 273 -36.29 -7.07 7.42
C GLN A 273 -35.90 -5.75 8.12
N LEU A 274 -34.60 -5.44 8.15
CA LEU A 274 -34.10 -4.19 8.73
C LEU A 274 -34.50 -2.96 7.89
N GLU A 275 -34.49 -3.05 6.56
CA GLU A 275 -34.98 -1.99 5.67
C GLU A 275 -36.48 -1.72 5.88
N THR A 276 -37.28 -2.77 6.02
CA THR A 276 -38.72 -2.63 6.32
C THR A 276 -38.96 -1.94 7.66
N ARG A 277 -38.18 -2.33 8.69
CA ARG A 277 -38.23 -1.69 10.03
C ARG A 277 -37.77 -0.23 9.96
N ALA A 278 -36.70 0.06 9.24
CA ALA A 278 -36.19 1.42 9.04
C ALA A 278 -37.23 2.32 8.34
N ALA A 279 -37.88 1.82 7.27
CA ALA A 279 -38.94 2.54 6.58
C ALA A 279 -40.16 2.83 7.48
N THR A 280 -40.53 1.86 8.33
CA THR A 280 -41.64 2.03 9.29
C THR A 280 -41.32 3.11 10.33
N LEU A 281 -40.09 3.14 10.85
CA LEU A 281 -39.65 4.15 11.81
C LEU A 281 -39.52 5.53 11.16
N ALA A 282 -39.01 5.59 9.93
CA ALA A 282 -38.93 6.84 9.17
C ALA A 282 -40.32 7.43 8.91
N ALA A 283 -41.32 6.60 8.56
CA ALA A 283 -42.71 7.03 8.42
C ALA A 283 -43.32 7.55 9.74
N ALA A 284 -42.80 7.10 10.89
CA ALA A 284 -43.16 7.61 12.22
C ALA A 284 -42.30 8.81 12.69
N GLY A 285 -41.41 9.34 11.83
CA GLY A 285 -40.52 10.45 12.14
C GLY A 285 -39.36 10.11 13.08
N ARG A 286 -39.04 8.82 13.26
CA ARG A 286 -37.94 8.35 14.12
C ARG A 286 -36.81 7.75 13.28
N THR A 287 -35.57 8.07 13.61
CA THR A 287 -34.39 7.44 13.00
C THR A 287 -34.12 6.08 13.64
N ILE A 288 -33.68 5.11 12.83
CA ILE A 288 -33.31 3.78 13.32
C ILE A 288 -32.01 3.84 14.14
N THR A 289 -31.99 3.18 15.29
CA THR A 289 -30.85 3.14 16.21
C THR A 289 -30.19 1.76 16.26
N ALA A 290 -29.00 1.66 16.86
CA ALA A 290 -28.32 0.39 17.07
C ALA A 290 -29.15 -0.59 17.92
N ALA A 291 -29.93 -0.07 18.88
CA ALA A 291 -30.83 -0.88 19.69
C ALA A 291 -31.97 -1.50 18.86
N ASP A 292 -32.55 -0.73 17.93
CA ASP A 292 -33.59 -1.24 17.02
C ASP A 292 -33.05 -2.34 16.09
N VAL A 293 -31.78 -2.24 15.67
CA VAL A 293 -31.11 -3.30 14.88
C VAL A 293 -30.90 -4.55 15.73
N GLN A 294 -30.48 -4.39 16.98
CA GLN A 294 -30.24 -5.50 17.91
C GLN A 294 -31.51 -6.21 18.39
N GLU A 295 -32.66 -5.51 18.37
CA GLU A 295 -33.98 -6.10 18.65
C GLU A 295 -34.38 -7.13 17.58
N VAL A 296 -34.00 -6.88 16.32
CA VAL A 296 -34.33 -7.76 15.18
C VAL A 296 -33.29 -8.88 15.02
N ILE A 297 -32.01 -8.59 15.29
CA ILE A 297 -30.91 -9.54 15.07
C ILE A 297 -29.84 -9.38 16.14
N THR A 298 -29.39 -10.50 16.73
CA THR A 298 -28.24 -10.50 17.64
C THR A 298 -26.94 -10.21 16.89
N LEU A 299 -26.52 -8.93 16.91
CA LEU A 299 -25.25 -8.46 16.34
C LEU A 299 -24.39 -7.79 17.42
N PRO A 300 -23.04 -7.91 17.33
CA PRO A 300 -22.12 -7.09 18.11
C PRO A 300 -22.43 -5.60 17.96
N ALA A 301 -22.30 -4.85 19.07
CA ALA A 301 -22.71 -3.43 19.15
C ALA A 301 -22.08 -2.54 18.05
N SER A 302 -20.83 -2.82 17.67
CA SER A 302 -20.15 -2.09 16.59
C SER A 302 -20.78 -2.30 15.21
N MET A 303 -21.22 -3.53 14.90
CA MET A 303 -21.90 -3.82 13.62
C MET A 303 -23.34 -3.30 13.61
N ALA A 304 -24.02 -3.30 14.76
CA ALA A 304 -25.35 -2.72 14.89
C ALA A 304 -25.33 -1.19 14.67
N ASP A 305 -24.37 -0.49 15.25
CA ASP A 305 -24.19 0.96 15.06
C ASP A 305 -23.87 1.31 13.60
N GLN A 306 -22.98 0.57 12.94
CA GLN A 306 -22.69 0.76 11.52
C GLN A 306 -23.93 0.54 10.63
N THR A 307 -24.71 -0.51 10.94
CA THR A 307 -25.93 -0.84 10.19
C THR A 307 -27.01 0.22 10.38
N ALA A 308 -27.19 0.71 11.60
CA ALA A 308 -28.13 1.78 11.90
C ALA A 308 -27.77 3.07 11.16
N ARG A 309 -26.48 3.46 11.12
CA ARG A 309 -26.02 4.65 10.38
C ARG A 309 -26.26 4.54 8.88
N TYR A 310 -26.00 3.37 8.29
CA TYR A 310 -26.28 3.11 6.88
C TYR A 310 -27.77 3.23 6.55
N LEU A 311 -28.63 2.59 7.36
CA LEU A 311 -30.09 2.62 7.15
C LEU A 311 -30.67 4.01 7.41
N ALA A 312 -30.21 4.71 8.44
CA ALA A 312 -30.62 6.09 8.71
C ALA A 312 -30.28 7.01 7.54
N ALA A 313 -29.08 6.89 6.97
CA ALA A 313 -28.67 7.68 5.80
C ALA A 313 -29.47 7.33 4.53
N THR A 314 -29.89 6.08 4.38
CA THR A 314 -30.64 5.61 3.20
C THR A 314 -32.11 6.05 3.25
N HIS A 315 -32.68 6.22 4.45
CA HIS A 315 -34.10 6.54 4.66
C HIS A 315 -34.35 7.96 5.22
N ALA A 316 -33.33 8.83 5.28
CA ALA A 316 -33.44 10.22 5.77
C ALA A 316 -34.00 11.20 4.72
N ALA A 317 -34.96 10.79 3.89
CA ALA A 317 -35.60 11.61 2.87
C ALA A 317 -36.95 12.18 3.33
#